data_AF-A0A6B2T4P4-F1
#
_entry.id   AF-A0A6B2T4P4-F1
#
_cell.length_a   1.000
_cell.length_b   1.000
_cell.length_c   1.000
_cell.angle_alpha   90.00
_cell.angle_beta   90.00
_cell.angle_gamma   90.00
#
_symmetry.space_group_name_H-M   'P 1'
#
loop_
_entity.id
_entity.type
_entity.pdbx_description
1 polymer ?
#
loop_
_entity_poly.entity_id
_entity_poly.type
_entity_poly.pdbx_seq_one_letter_code
_entity_poly.pdbx_strand_id
1 'polypeptide(L)'
;MRIRTRRTTAVGVTLLTALALLPASGAGAAPKDTRASGGGLHATIRYTEYGIPHILAEDYANLGFGTGWAQAADQVCTLADGYLTVRGERSRHFGPDASPGSALSSASTNLGSDLYFRGVREAGTVEKLLAQPAPAGPSRRTKELMRGFAAGYNAWLKQNRITDPACAKADWVRPITALDVARQGFAVQVLGGQGRGIDG
;
A
#
# COMPACT_ATOMS: atom_id res chain seq x y z
N MET A 1 -39.30 35.59 49.40
CA MET A 1 -38.29 35.60 48.32
C MET A 1 -39.04 35.46 46.99
N ARG A 2 -39.23 36.56 46.23
CA ARG A 2 -40.12 36.61 45.04
C ARG A 2 -39.31 36.35 43.77
N ILE A 3 -39.75 35.37 42.98
CA ILE A 3 -39.21 34.97 41.68
C ILE A 3 -39.61 36.01 40.63
N ARG A 4 -38.66 36.49 39.82
CA ARG A 4 -38.94 37.41 38.70
C ARG A 4 -38.32 36.84 37.42
N THR A 5 -39.16 36.21 36.60
CA THR A 5 -38.82 35.71 35.27
C THR A 5 -38.74 36.88 34.28
N ARG A 6 -37.68 36.95 33.48
CA ARG A 6 -37.58 37.86 32.33
C ARG A 6 -37.77 37.05 31.05
N ARG A 7 -38.80 37.42 30.28
CA ARG A 7 -39.05 36.94 28.92
C ARG A 7 -38.07 37.63 27.97
N THR A 8 -37.27 36.87 27.23
CA THR A 8 -36.50 37.38 26.09
C THR A 8 -37.22 36.97 24.80
N THR A 9 -37.49 37.98 23.97
CA THR A 9 -38.14 37.88 22.66
C THR A 9 -37.16 37.35 21.62
N ALA A 10 -37.56 36.31 20.89
CA ALA A 10 -36.84 35.76 19.76
C ALA A 10 -37.05 36.64 18.51
N VAL A 11 -35.96 37.09 17.88
CA VAL A 11 -35.98 37.72 16.56
C VAL A 11 -35.42 36.69 15.57
N GLY A 12 -36.29 36.19 14.69
CA GLY A 12 -35.94 35.26 13.64
C GLY A 12 -35.25 35.99 12.48
N VAL A 13 -34.09 35.48 12.08
CA VAL A 13 -33.39 35.88 10.85
C VAL A 13 -33.52 34.72 9.86
N THR A 14 -34.33 34.92 8.83
CA THR A 14 -34.47 34.00 7.69
C THR A 14 -33.33 34.25 6.71
N LEU A 15 -32.32 33.37 6.68
CA LEU A 15 -31.34 33.32 5.59
C LEU A 15 -31.87 32.45 4.44
N LEU A 16 -32.17 33.09 3.30
CA LEU A 16 -32.32 32.40 2.02
C LEU A 16 -30.94 31.94 1.53
N THR A 17 -30.75 30.63 1.39
CA THR A 17 -29.57 30.05 0.72
C THR A 17 -29.93 29.70 -0.72
N ALA A 18 -29.28 30.39 -1.67
CA ALA A 18 -29.42 30.16 -3.09
C ALA A 18 -28.70 28.86 -3.49
N LEU A 19 -29.41 27.91 -4.09
CA LEU A 19 -28.80 26.75 -4.74
C LEU A 19 -28.11 27.20 -6.04
N ALA A 20 -26.78 27.28 -6.03
CA ALA A 20 -26.00 27.36 -7.25
C ALA A 20 -25.97 25.97 -7.91
N LEU A 21 -26.64 25.83 -9.06
CA LEU A 21 -26.50 24.69 -9.95
C LEU A 21 -25.12 24.74 -10.61
N LEU A 22 -24.20 23.88 -10.16
CA LEU A 22 -22.94 23.62 -10.83
C LEU A 22 -23.22 22.81 -12.12
N PRO A 23 -22.75 23.24 -13.31
CA PRO A 23 -22.89 22.45 -14.52
C PRO A 23 -22.01 21.20 -14.42
N ALA A 24 -22.62 20.02 -14.51
CA ALA A 24 -21.94 18.73 -14.64
C ALA A 24 -21.22 18.64 -15.99
N SER A 25 -20.05 19.27 -16.08
CA SER A 25 -19.16 19.19 -17.25
C SER A 25 -18.12 18.12 -16.98
N GLY A 26 -18.55 16.86 -17.08
CA GLY A 26 -17.70 15.68 -16.91
C GLY A 26 -18.02 14.63 -17.96
N ALA A 27 -17.84 14.96 -19.24
CA ALA A 27 -17.75 13.94 -20.28
C ALA A 27 -16.44 13.18 -20.07
N GLY A 28 -16.46 12.21 -19.15
CA GLY A 28 -15.35 11.28 -18.94
C GLY A 28 -15.12 10.51 -20.23
N ALA A 29 -13.89 10.57 -20.75
CA ALA A 29 -13.47 9.70 -21.84
C ALA A 29 -13.82 8.25 -21.50
N ALA A 30 -14.36 7.51 -22.48
CA ALA A 30 -14.67 6.09 -22.30
C ALA A 30 -13.45 5.38 -21.67
N PRO A 31 -13.64 4.54 -20.62
CA PRO A 31 -12.53 3.86 -19.96
C PRO A 31 -11.70 3.10 -21.00
N LYS A 32 -10.43 3.47 -21.15
CA LYS A 32 -9.50 2.73 -22.02
C LYS A 32 -8.94 1.57 -21.22
N ASP A 33 -9.30 0.36 -21.62
CA ASP A 33 -8.68 -0.86 -21.12
C ASP A 33 -7.20 -0.84 -21.48
N THR A 34 -6.34 -0.91 -20.47
CA THR A 34 -4.89 -1.03 -20.65
C THR A 34 -4.49 -2.47 -20.44
N ARG A 35 -3.84 -3.07 -21.45
CA ARG A 35 -3.26 -4.41 -21.34
C ARG A 35 -1.83 -4.29 -20.84
N ALA A 36 -1.65 -4.47 -19.53
CA ALA A 36 -0.32 -4.52 -18.92
C ALA A 36 0.31 -5.90 -19.16
N SER A 37 1.61 -5.94 -19.43
CA SER A 37 2.34 -7.20 -19.62
C SER A 37 3.83 -7.11 -19.28
N GLY A 38 4.41 -8.25 -18.91
CA GLY A 38 5.83 -8.37 -18.58
C GLY A 38 6.17 -9.75 -17.99
N GLY A 39 7.33 -10.30 -18.36
CA GLY A 39 7.82 -11.58 -17.81
C GLY A 39 6.89 -12.77 -18.08
N GLY A 40 6.17 -12.77 -19.20
CA GLY A 40 5.21 -13.83 -19.57
C GLY A 40 3.84 -13.74 -18.88
N LEU A 41 3.63 -12.76 -18.00
CA LEU A 41 2.36 -12.48 -17.34
C LEU A 41 1.69 -11.24 -17.94
N HIS A 42 0.37 -11.16 -17.83
CA HIS A 42 -0.41 -10.05 -18.34
C HIS A 42 -1.75 -9.90 -17.60
N ALA A 43 -2.33 -8.71 -17.67
CA ALA A 43 -3.68 -8.44 -17.18
C ALA A 43 -4.34 -7.31 -17.98
N THR A 44 -5.67 -7.34 -18.07
CA THR A 44 -6.46 -6.21 -18.56
C THR A 44 -6.85 -5.35 -17.36
N ILE A 45 -6.51 -4.06 -17.39
CA ILE A 45 -6.78 -3.12 -16.31
C ILE A 45 -7.66 -2.00 -16.86
N ARG A 46 -8.83 -1.84 -16.27
CA ARG A 46 -9.76 -0.74 -16.57
C ARG A 46 -9.85 0.19 -15.38
N TYR A 47 -9.55 1.47 -15.58
CA TYR A 47 -9.69 2.48 -14.55
C TYR A 47 -11.07 3.14 -14.65
N THR A 48 -11.75 3.26 -13.52
CA THR A 48 -12.98 4.06 -13.39
C THR A 48 -12.68 5.40 -12.74
N GLU A 49 -13.72 6.17 -12.43
CA GLU A 49 -13.60 7.46 -11.74
C GLU A 49 -12.72 7.35 -10.49
N TYR A 50 -12.00 8.43 -10.18
CA TYR A 50 -11.02 8.48 -9.09
C TYR A 50 -9.82 7.54 -9.23
N GLY A 51 -9.63 6.92 -10.40
CA GLY A 51 -8.50 6.04 -10.66
C GLY A 51 -8.64 4.66 -10.02
N ILE A 52 -9.85 4.16 -9.82
CA ILE A 52 -10.07 2.83 -9.21
C ILE A 52 -9.80 1.72 -10.26
N PRO A 53 -8.82 0.83 -10.05
CA PRO A 53 -8.48 -0.21 -11.02
C PRO A 53 -9.42 -1.43 -10.90
N HIS A 54 -9.99 -1.84 -12.03
CA HIS A 54 -10.65 -3.13 -12.21
C HIS A 54 -9.74 -4.05 -13.01
N ILE A 55 -9.27 -5.14 -12.39
CA ILE A 55 -8.27 -6.04 -12.95
C ILE A 55 -8.93 -7.35 -13.37
N LEU A 56 -8.80 -7.70 -14.65
CA LEU A 56 -9.25 -8.96 -15.23
C LEU A 56 -8.04 -9.79 -15.69
N ALA A 57 -8.03 -11.08 -15.33
CA ALA A 57 -6.94 -12.01 -15.61
C ALA A 57 -7.45 -13.45 -15.73
N GLU A 58 -6.67 -14.30 -16.41
CA GLU A 58 -7.01 -15.70 -16.70
C GLU A 58 -6.70 -16.66 -15.54
N ASP A 59 -5.76 -16.29 -14.67
CA ASP A 59 -5.35 -17.07 -13.49
C ASP A 59 -4.84 -16.17 -12.35
N TYR A 60 -4.47 -16.78 -11.23
CA TYR A 60 -4.03 -16.06 -10.03
C TYR A 60 -2.65 -15.38 -10.18
N ALA A 61 -1.77 -15.88 -11.03
CA ALA A 61 -0.49 -15.23 -11.29
C ALA A 61 -0.68 -13.98 -12.16
N ASN A 62 -1.51 -14.08 -13.18
CA ASN A 62 -1.93 -12.95 -14.00
C ASN A 62 -2.74 -11.92 -13.19
N LEU A 63 -3.60 -12.37 -12.26
CA LEU A 63 -4.34 -11.47 -11.36
C LEU A 63 -3.39 -10.75 -10.40
N GLY A 64 -2.42 -11.47 -9.83
CA GLY A 64 -1.35 -10.87 -9.03
C GLY A 64 -0.57 -9.85 -9.85
N PHE A 65 -0.24 -10.16 -11.10
CA PHE A 65 0.47 -9.25 -12.01
C PHE A 65 -0.29 -7.95 -12.22
N GLY A 66 -1.56 -8.00 -12.58
CA GLY A 66 -2.37 -6.79 -12.74
C GLY A 66 -2.47 -5.98 -11.44
N THR A 67 -2.55 -6.67 -10.29
CA THR A 67 -2.60 -6.04 -8.97
C THR A 67 -1.31 -5.30 -8.64
N GLY A 68 -0.16 -5.95 -8.80
CA GLY A 68 1.14 -5.33 -8.55
C GLY A 68 1.43 -4.18 -9.52
N TRP A 69 1.02 -4.31 -10.79
CA TRP A 69 1.15 -3.24 -11.79
C TRP A 69 0.31 -2.02 -11.42
N ALA A 70 -0.98 -2.21 -11.12
CA ALA A 70 -1.89 -1.11 -10.80
C ALA A 70 -1.44 -0.38 -9.53
N GLN A 71 -1.10 -1.12 -8.46
CA GLN A 71 -0.64 -0.49 -7.22
C GLN A 71 0.70 0.23 -7.39
N ALA A 72 1.61 -0.27 -8.24
CA ALA A 72 2.83 0.47 -8.58
C ALA A 72 2.52 1.77 -9.34
N ALA A 73 1.57 1.74 -10.29
CA ALA A 73 1.14 2.93 -11.02
C ALA A 73 0.64 4.04 -10.09
N ASP A 74 -0.07 3.66 -9.02
CA ASP A 74 -0.71 4.62 -8.13
C ASP A 74 0.20 5.05 -6.96
N GLN A 75 1.01 4.13 -6.41
CA GLN A 75 1.64 4.28 -5.09
C GLN A 75 3.05 3.66 -5.00
N VAL A 76 3.85 3.70 -6.08
CA VAL A 76 5.20 3.09 -6.11
C VAL A 76 6.10 3.52 -4.94
N CYS A 77 6.09 4.79 -4.54
CA CYS A 77 6.95 5.28 -3.45
C CYS A 77 6.55 4.66 -2.11
N THR A 78 5.25 4.60 -1.83
CA THR A 78 4.69 3.97 -0.61
C THR A 78 5.02 2.47 -0.57
N LEU A 79 4.85 1.76 -1.69
CA LEU A 79 5.21 0.34 -1.77
C LEU A 79 6.71 0.14 -1.55
N ALA A 80 7.55 0.91 -2.21
CA ALA A 80 8.99 0.80 -2.10
C ALA A 80 9.50 1.12 -0.67
N ASP A 81 8.91 2.09 0.02
CA ASP A 81 9.20 2.38 1.43
C ASP A 81 8.80 1.20 2.34
N GLY A 82 7.66 0.58 2.07
CA GLY A 82 7.24 -0.64 2.75
C GLY A 82 8.22 -1.80 2.55
N TYR A 83 8.70 -2.01 1.32
CA TYR A 83 9.71 -3.03 1.03
C TYR A 83 11.08 -2.71 1.65
N LEU A 84 11.46 -1.44 1.73
CA LEU A 84 12.67 -1.02 2.44
C LEU A 84 12.58 -1.39 3.93
N THR A 85 11.41 -1.17 4.53
CA THR A 85 11.11 -1.50 5.94
C THR A 85 11.30 -2.98 6.22
N VAL A 86 10.65 -3.87 5.45
CA VAL A 86 10.73 -5.31 5.71
C VAL A 86 12.07 -5.95 5.31
N ARG A 87 12.92 -5.21 4.59
CA ARG A 87 14.33 -5.58 4.39
C ARG A 87 15.21 -5.19 5.57
N GLY A 88 14.75 -4.28 6.43
CA GLY A 88 15.52 -3.72 7.54
C GLY A 88 16.68 -2.86 7.05
N GLU A 89 16.42 -2.00 6.07
CA GLU A 89 17.40 -1.14 5.41
C GLU A 89 17.14 0.35 5.65
N ARG A 90 16.16 0.74 6.47
CA ARG A 90 15.72 2.14 6.60
C ARG A 90 16.84 3.07 7.09
N SER A 91 17.62 2.65 8.08
CA SER A 91 18.70 3.42 8.68
C SER A 91 19.76 3.82 7.66
N ARG A 92 20.00 2.96 6.65
CA ARG A 92 20.95 3.24 5.57
C ARG A 92 20.52 4.41 4.69
N HIS A 93 19.22 4.60 4.48
CA HIS A 93 18.69 5.59 3.55
C HIS A 93 18.15 6.84 4.27
N PHE A 94 17.65 6.70 5.50
CA PHE A 94 16.95 7.77 6.22
C PHE A 94 17.58 8.12 7.58
N GLY A 95 18.67 7.47 7.96
CA GLY A 95 19.33 7.65 9.26
C GLY A 95 18.70 6.80 10.38
N PRO A 96 19.49 6.38 11.38
CA PRO A 96 19.05 5.42 12.40
C PRO A 96 17.98 5.97 13.36
N ASP A 97 18.03 7.28 13.67
CA ASP A 97 17.18 7.89 14.69
C ASP A 97 15.84 8.39 14.15
N ALA A 98 15.66 8.44 12.82
CA ALA A 98 14.42 8.88 12.21
C ALA A 98 13.30 7.86 12.44
N SER A 99 12.04 8.32 12.44
CA SER A 99 10.88 7.45 12.58
C SER A 99 10.72 6.53 11.36
N PRO A 100 10.37 5.25 11.55
CA PRO A 100 10.10 4.35 10.44
C PRO A 100 8.73 4.56 9.79
N GLY A 101 7.96 5.55 10.25
CA GLY A 101 6.55 5.69 9.93
C GLY A 101 5.69 4.61 10.59
N SER A 102 4.37 4.67 10.39
CA SER A 102 3.42 3.78 11.06
C SER A 102 2.82 2.70 10.17
N ALA A 103 3.25 2.60 8.91
CA ALA A 103 2.60 1.71 7.94
C ALA A 103 2.89 0.22 8.22
N LEU A 104 4.14 -0.12 8.51
CA LEU A 104 4.58 -1.50 8.71
C LEU A 104 5.40 -1.71 9.98
N SER A 105 5.78 -0.65 10.68
CA SER A 105 6.58 -0.71 11.90
C SER A 105 5.90 0.09 13.01
N SER A 106 6.00 -0.39 14.25
CA SER A 106 5.61 0.40 15.44
C SER A 106 6.83 0.80 16.28
N ALA A 107 8.05 0.60 15.77
CA ALA A 107 9.25 1.06 16.42
C ALA A 107 9.35 2.59 16.40
N SER A 108 9.98 3.16 17.42
CA SER A 108 10.25 4.58 17.56
C SER A 108 11.31 5.08 16.58
N THR A 109 12.27 4.21 16.23
CA THR A 109 13.41 4.55 15.37
C THR A 109 13.58 3.57 14.20
N ASN A 110 14.19 4.04 13.11
CA ASN A 110 14.59 3.21 11.98
C ASN A 110 15.54 2.10 12.43
N LEU A 111 16.43 2.37 13.40
CA LEU A 111 17.34 1.36 13.92
C LEU A 111 16.59 0.20 14.62
N GLY A 112 15.61 0.51 15.47
CA GLY A 112 14.75 -0.49 16.11
C GLY A 112 13.96 -1.29 15.08
N SER A 113 13.36 -0.60 14.10
CA SER A 113 12.66 -1.24 12.98
C SER A 113 13.57 -2.17 12.19
N ASP A 114 14.78 -1.72 11.84
CA ASP A 114 15.73 -2.50 11.05
C ASP A 114 16.26 -3.70 11.82
N LEU A 115 16.48 -3.58 13.12
CA LEU A 115 16.87 -4.70 13.97
C LEU A 115 15.79 -5.78 13.96
N TYR A 116 14.53 -5.40 14.15
CA TYR A 116 13.40 -6.33 14.11
C TYR A 116 13.30 -7.05 12.76
N PHE A 117 13.23 -6.30 11.65
CA PHE A 117 13.02 -6.91 10.33
C PHE A 117 14.24 -7.70 9.84
N ARG A 118 15.47 -7.29 10.18
CA ARG A 118 16.65 -8.14 9.93
C ARG A 118 16.59 -9.43 10.73
N GLY A 119 16.22 -9.37 12.01
CA GLY A 119 16.04 -10.57 12.83
C GLY A 119 15.01 -11.55 12.26
N VAL A 120 13.86 -11.03 11.79
CA VAL A 120 12.82 -11.85 11.11
C VAL A 120 13.38 -12.55 9.86
N ARG A 121 14.20 -11.85 9.08
CA ARG A 121 14.84 -12.38 7.86
C ARG A 121 15.92 -13.42 8.17
N GLU A 122 16.81 -13.12 9.10
CA GLU A 122 17.90 -14.01 9.52
C GLU A 122 17.36 -15.30 10.15
N ALA A 123 16.26 -15.20 10.90
CA ALA A 123 15.57 -16.36 11.45
C ALA A 123 14.86 -17.22 10.38
N GLY A 124 14.71 -16.74 9.15
CA GLY A 124 13.98 -17.40 8.07
C GLY A 124 12.50 -17.60 8.40
N THR A 125 11.91 -16.72 9.20
CA THR A 125 10.55 -16.89 9.75
C THR A 125 9.51 -16.98 8.65
N VAL A 126 9.58 -16.08 7.66
CA VAL A 126 8.59 -16.02 6.57
C VAL A 126 8.76 -17.22 5.63
N GLU A 127 9.99 -17.62 5.34
CA GLU A 127 10.34 -18.78 4.53
C GLU A 127 9.76 -20.06 5.16
N LYS A 128 9.92 -20.24 6.47
CA LYS A 128 9.34 -21.36 7.24
C LYS A 128 7.82 -21.37 7.19
N LEU A 129 7.17 -20.19 7.29
CA LEU A 129 5.71 -20.07 7.17
C LEU A 129 5.22 -20.39 5.74
N LEU A 130 5.94 -19.94 4.71
CA LEU A 130 5.62 -20.23 3.31
C LEU A 130 5.76 -21.73 2.98
N ALA A 131 6.65 -22.43 3.67
CA ALA A 131 6.89 -23.86 3.50
C ALA A 131 5.79 -24.74 4.13
N GLN A 132 4.97 -24.21 5.03
CA GLN A 132 3.87 -24.97 5.63
C GLN A 132 2.83 -25.35 4.58
N PRO A 133 2.26 -26.57 4.65
CA PRO A 133 1.16 -26.96 3.79
C PRO A 133 -0.11 -26.18 4.14
N ALA A 134 -0.99 -25.98 3.16
CA ALA A 134 -2.31 -25.43 3.42
C ALA A 134 -3.14 -26.40 4.30
N PRO A 135 -3.98 -25.89 5.22
CA PRO A 135 -4.34 -24.48 5.42
C PRO A 135 -3.43 -23.70 6.39
N ALA A 136 -2.43 -24.33 7.01
CA ALA A 136 -1.53 -23.66 7.96
C ALA A 136 -0.59 -22.66 7.26
N GLY A 137 -0.12 -23.00 6.05
CA GLY A 137 0.58 -22.10 5.15
C GLY A 137 -0.29 -21.63 3.98
N PRO A 138 0.24 -20.75 3.11
CA PRO A 138 -0.53 -20.20 2.00
C PRO A 138 -0.87 -21.25 0.95
N SER A 139 -2.09 -21.17 0.43
CA SER A 139 -2.55 -21.98 -0.70
C SER A 139 -1.67 -21.77 -1.95
N ARG A 140 -1.74 -22.71 -2.90
CA ARG A 140 -1.10 -22.52 -4.22
C ARG A 140 -1.53 -21.18 -4.84
N ARG A 141 -2.83 -20.88 -4.85
CA ARG A 141 -3.39 -19.63 -5.42
C ARG A 141 -2.79 -18.38 -4.77
N THR A 142 -2.59 -18.40 -3.46
CA THR A 142 -1.95 -17.30 -2.71
C THR A 142 -0.49 -17.12 -3.12
N LYS A 143 0.27 -18.21 -3.29
CA LYS A 143 1.66 -18.17 -3.77
C LYS A 143 1.75 -17.62 -5.21
N GLU A 144 0.81 -18.01 -6.07
CA GLU A 144 0.68 -17.46 -7.43
C GLU A 144 0.39 -15.96 -7.43
N LEU A 145 -0.52 -15.48 -6.56
CA LEU A 145 -0.81 -14.05 -6.38
C LEU A 145 0.45 -13.27 -5.95
N MET A 146 1.20 -13.78 -4.97
CA MET A 146 2.45 -13.14 -4.51
C MET A 146 3.50 -13.07 -5.62
N ARG A 147 3.66 -14.14 -6.41
CA ARG A 147 4.56 -14.17 -7.56
C ARG A 147 4.13 -13.17 -8.63
N GLY A 148 2.84 -13.16 -8.95
CA GLY A 148 2.23 -12.23 -9.88
C GLY A 148 2.47 -10.78 -9.46
N PHE A 149 2.17 -10.45 -8.20
CA PHE A 149 2.33 -9.10 -7.64
C PHE A 149 3.75 -8.58 -7.84
N ALA A 150 4.75 -9.38 -7.45
CA ALA A 150 6.15 -9.01 -7.63
C ALA A 150 6.50 -8.76 -9.10
N ALA A 151 6.03 -9.62 -10.01
CA ALA A 151 6.25 -9.45 -11.44
C ALA A 151 5.57 -8.19 -12.00
N GLY A 152 4.34 -7.88 -11.57
CA GLY A 152 3.59 -6.69 -11.98
C GLY A 152 4.28 -5.39 -11.55
N TYR A 153 4.66 -5.31 -10.27
CA TYR A 153 5.41 -4.18 -9.73
C TYR A 153 6.74 -3.99 -10.49
N ASN A 154 7.51 -5.06 -10.69
CA ASN A 154 8.79 -5.00 -11.39
C ASN A 154 8.65 -4.61 -12.86
N ALA A 155 7.61 -5.11 -13.53
CA ALA A 155 7.33 -4.77 -14.91
C ALA A 155 6.95 -3.28 -15.03
N TRP A 156 6.18 -2.75 -14.08
CA TRP A 156 5.85 -1.33 -14.03
C TRP A 156 7.11 -0.48 -13.83
N LEU A 157 7.97 -0.82 -12.86
CA LEU A 157 9.25 -0.12 -12.63
C LEU A 157 10.14 -0.06 -13.86
N LYS A 158 10.19 -1.15 -14.64
CA LYS A 158 11.00 -1.23 -15.86
C LYS A 158 10.46 -0.36 -16.99
N GLN A 159 9.14 -0.19 -17.05
CA GLN A 159 8.45 0.41 -18.21
C GLN A 159 8.06 1.87 -17.98
N ASN A 160 8.10 2.35 -16.73
CA ASN A 160 7.62 3.68 -16.37
C ASN A 160 8.72 4.48 -15.67
N ARG A 161 8.64 5.81 -15.83
CA ARG A 161 9.50 6.74 -15.10
C ARG A 161 8.81 7.19 -13.82
N ILE A 162 9.52 7.12 -12.70
CA ILE A 162 9.06 7.66 -11.43
C ILE A 162 9.28 9.18 -11.43
N THR A 163 8.19 9.93 -11.30
CA THR A 163 8.20 11.40 -11.21
C THR A 163 7.75 11.92 -9.85
N ASP A 164 7.22 11.07 -8.98
CA ASP A 164 6.81 11.45 -7.63
C ASP A 164 8.04 11.92 -6.83
N PRO A 165 8.05 13.16 -6.31
CA PRO A 165 9.19 13.71 -5.58
C PRO A 165 9.54 12.94 -4.30
N ALA A 166 8.61 12.17 -3.72
CA ALA A 166 8.87 11.39 -2.52
C ALA A 166 9.94 10.31 -2.72
N CYS A 167 10.06 9.77 -3.93
CA CYS A 167 11.05 8.73 -4.25
C CYS A 167 11.71 8.89 -5.63
N ALA A 168 11.56 10.04 -6.28
CA ALA A 168 12.23 10.32 -7.54
C ALA A 168 13.76 10.15 -7.36
N LYS A 169 14.35 9.25 -8.17
CA LYS A 169 15.79 8.90 -8.15
C LYS A 169 16.26 8.20 -6.87
N ALA A 170 15.36 7.76 -6.00
CA ALA A 170 15.71 6.95 -4.84
C ALA A 170 16.29 5.59 -5.27
N ASP A 171 17.44 5.22 -4.71
CA ASP A 171 18.11 3.93 -4.96
C ASP A 171 17.42 2.75 -4.25
N TRP A 172 16.59 3.03 -3.25
CA TRP A 172 15.78 2.05 -2.54
C TRP A 172 14.50 1.62 -3.30
N VAL A 173 14.13 2.35 -4.36
CA VAL A 173 13.06 1.92 -5.28
C VAL A 173 13.64 0.93 -6.28
N ARG A 174 13.48 -0.35 -5.99
CA ARG A 174 14.11 -1.45 -6.74
C ARG A 174 13.19 -2.65 -6.90
N PRO A 175 13.48 -3.57 -7.84
CA PRO A 175 12.70 -4.79 -8.01
C PRO A 175 12.54 -5.59 -6.72
N ILE A 176 11.40 -6.27 -6.61
CA ILE A 176 11.01 -7.09 -5.46
C ILE A 176 10.84 -8.56 -5.86
N THR A 177 10.80 -9.43 -4.86
CA THR A 177 10.53 -10.85 -5.00
C THR A 177 9.17 -11.22 -4.39
N ALA A 178 8.66 -12.40 -4.72
CA ALA A 178 7.47 -12.94 -4.04
C ALA A 178 7.67 -13.07 -2.52
N LEU A 179 8.92 -13.30 -2.08
CA LEU A 179 9.28 -13.37 -0.68
C LEU A 179 9.22 -11.99 0.00
N ASP A 180 9.54 -10.90 -0.70
CA ASP A 180 9.35 -9.54 -0.17
C ASP A 180 7.86 -9.21 0.02
N VAL A 181 7.01 -9.64 -0.92
CA VAL A 181 5.54 -9.54 -0.78
C VAL A 181 5.06 -10.33 0.44
N ALA A 182 5.58 -11.54 0.65
CA ALA A 182 5.26 -12.34 1.82
C ALA A 182 5.76 -11.70 3.13
N ARG A 183 6.95 -11.09 3.14
CA ARG A 183 7.50 -10.36 4.30
C ARG A 183 6.67 -9.13 4.64
N GLN A 184 6.19 -8.39 3.65
CA GLN A 184 5.22 -7.31 3.85
C GLN A 184 3.93 -7.85 4.48
N GLY A 185 3.38 -8.95 3.96
CA GLY A 185 2.21 -9.61 4.55
C GLY A 185 2.43 -10.09 5.98
N PHE A 186 3.63 -10.58 6.31
CA PHE A 186 4.00 -10.93 7.68
C PHE A 186 4.04 -9.70 8.58
N ALA A 187 4.67 -8.59 8.13
CA ALA A 187 4.74 -7.34 8.88
C ALA A 187 3.35 -6.82 9.28
N VAL A 188 2.38 -6.89 8.37
CA VAL A 188 0.97 -6.52 8.67
C VAL A 188 0.37 -7.43 9.75
N GLN A 189 0.59 -8.75 9.67
CA GLN A 189 0.01 -9.71 10.62
C GLN A 189 0.55 -9.55 12.04
N VAL A 190 1.82 -9.15 12.18
CA VAL A 190 2.48 -9.02 13.49
C VAL A 190 2.43 -7.61 14.07
N LEU A 191 1.90 -6.63 13.32
CA LEU A 191 1.90 -5.22 13.69
C LEU A 191 1.23 -4.95 15.06
N GLY A 192 0.13 -5.65 15.34
CA GLY A 192 -0.60 -5.53 16.61
C GLY A 192 -0.03 -6.39 17.76
N GLY A 193 0.95 -7.25 17.48
CA GLY A 193 1.56 -8.17 18.43
C GLY A 193 3.04 -7.86 18.61
N GLN A 194 3.92 -8.70 18.05
CA GLN A 194 5.38 -8.52 18.14
C GLN A 194 5.83 -7.12 17.69
N GLY A 195 5.15 -6.54 16.69
CA GLY A 195 5.45 -5.20 16.20
C GLY A 195 5.32 -4.12 17.28
N ARG A 196 4.40 -4.27 18.25
CA ARG A 196 4.25 -3.33 19.38
C ARG A 196 5.35 -3.44 20.43
N GLY A 197 6.04 -4.58 20.48
CA GLY A 197 7.10 -4.84 21.47
C GLY A 197 8.51 -4.64 20.94
N ILE A 198 8.70 -3.98 19.79
CA ILE A 198 10.04 -3.80 19.19
C ILE A 198 10.97 -2.98 20.11
N ASP A 199 10.42 -2.00 20.83
CA ASP A 199 11.20 -1.10 21.68
C ASP A 199 11.24 -1.52 23.17
N GLY A 200 10.61 -2.64 23.54
CA GLY A 200 10.49 -3.09 24.93
C GLY A 200 9.17 -2.72 25.61
#